data_AF-A0A7S2WBD0-F1
#
_entry.id   AF-A0A7S2WBD0-F1
#
_cell.length_a   1.000
_cell.length_b   1.000
_cell.length_c   1.000
_cell.angle_alpha   90.00
_cell.angle_beta   90.00
_cell.angle_gamma   90.00
#
_symmetry.space_group_name_H-M   'P 1'
#
loop_
_entity.id
_entity.type
_entity.pdbx_description
1 polymer ?
#
loop_
_entity_poly.entity_id
_entity_poly.type
_entity_poly.pdbx_seq_one_letter_code
_entity_poly.pdbx_strand_id
1 'polypeptide(L)'
;GLLTLSKLIEDASSQLHQHSGPAFQRVVPLLLLIIKSPDERCRTDALTSLIGLISIMPGELVVRMQEFLEGLSMLAQDPCMEVRKLVCRSIVTILSLRTEYLQPHMSSISEFMLTSTSDSSPIVALEACEFWLTFGSLDEHAITADMAEVIRVQILPRLIPTLLKGMIYDLEKREELLELNKIDESAQGESNQDLAPIFHRTKAKGSGPHVKSSSGENDDDDDGDSDDDD
;
A
#
# COMPACT_ATOMS: atom_id res chain seq x y z
N GLY A 1 -19.88 -1.30 -21.47
CA GLY A 1 -19.92 -2.76 -21.61
C GLY A 1 -18.88 -3.37 -20.70
N LEU A 2 -17.67 -3.63 -21.22
CA LEU A 2 -16.56 -4.21 -20.46
C LEU A 2 -16.11 -3.35 -19.27
N LEU A 3 -15.94 -2.04 -19.46
CA LEU A 3 -15.60 -1.12 -18.35
C LEU A 3 -16.61 -1.17 -17.19
N THR A 4 -17.90 -1.24 -17.51
CA THR A 4 -18.98 -1.34 -16.50
C THR A 4 -18.91 -2.65 -15.74
N LEU A 5 -18.61 -3.75 -16.45
CA LEU A 5 -18.39 -5.06 -15.83
C LEU A 5 -17.13 -5.08 -14.98
N SER A 6 -16.03 -4.47 -15.45
CA SER A 6 -14.77 -4.38 -14.71
C SER A 6 -14.95 -3.62 -13.40
N LYS A 7 -15.58 -2.43 -13.44
CA LYS A 7 -15.89 -1.67 -12.23
C LYS A 7 -16.82 -2.43 -11.29
N LEU A 8 -17.83 -3.13 -11.82
CA LEU A 8 -18.73 -3.93 -10.99
C LEU A 8 -18.02 -5.11 -10.31
N ILE A 9 -17.06 -5.75 -10.99
CA ILE A 9 -16.24 -6.81 -10.41
C ILE A 9 -15.31 -6.24 -9.35
N GLU A 10 -14.68 -5.10 -9.61
CA GLU A 10 -13.81 -4.41 -8.65
C GLU A 10 -14.56 -4.00 -7.37
N ASP A 11 -15.74 -3.41 -7.50
CA ASP A 11 -16.51 -2.88 -6.38
C ASP A 11 -17.32 -3.95 -5.62
N ALA A 12 -17.81 -4.99 -6.32
CA ALA A 12 -18.87 -5.86 -5.81
C ALA A 12 -18.73 -7.34 -6.20
N SER A 13 -17.52 -7.82 -6.51
CA SER A 13 -17.28 -9.21 -6.95
C SER A 13 -17.88 -10.27 -6.01
N SER A 14 -17.82 -10.08 -4.68
CA SER A 14 -18.37 -11.04 -3.71
C SER A 14 -19.90 -11.13 -3.81
N GLN A 15 -20.58 -9.99 -3.92
CA GLN A 15 -22.03 -9.93 -4.08
C GLN A 15 -22.44 -10.49 -5.45
N LEU A 16 -21.68 -10.15 -6.49
CA LEU A 16 -21.92 -10.63 -7.84
C LEU A 16 -21.81 -12.16 -7.91
N HIS A 17 -20.80 -12.74 -7.25
CA HIS A 17 -20.62 -14.19 -7.17
C HIS A 17 -21.79 -14.88 -6.46
N GLN A 18 -22.28 -14.30 -5.36
CA GLN A 18 -23.40 -14.86 -4.58
C GLN A 18 -24.75 -14.77 -5.29
N HIS A 19 -25.01 -13.69 -6.03
CA HIS A 19 -26.34 -13.40 -6.58
C HIS A 19 -26.51 -13.72 -8.08
N SER A 20 -25.42 -13.89 -8.84
CA SER A 20 -25.51 -13.97 -10.31
C SER A 20 -25.59 -15.39 -10.87
N GLY A 21 -25.51 -16.42 -10.02
CA GLY A 21 -25.72 -17.82 -10.41
C GLY A 21 -24.88 -18.26 -11.63
N PRO A 22 -25.46 -19.03 -12.58
CA PRO A 22 -24.73 -19.58 -13.73
C PRO A 22 -24.18 -18.51 -14.71
N ALA A 23 -24.73 -17.30 -14.71
CA ALA A 23 -24.25 -16.24 -15.60
C ALA A 23 -22.81 -15.82 -15.26
N PHE A 24 -22.44 -15.87 -13.98
CA PHE A 24 -21.10 -15.56 -13.49
C PHE A 24 -20.04 -16.56 -13.97
N GLN A 25 -20.42 -17.83 -14.17
CA GLN A 25 -19.51 -18.87 -14.68
C GLN A 25 -18.98 -18.55 -16.08
N ARG A 26 -19.68 -17.70 -16.85
CA ARG A 26 -19.21 -17.27 -18.19
C ARG A 26 -18.26 -16.07 -18.14
N VAL A 27 -18.11 -15.42 -17.00
CA VAL A 27 -17.29 -14.19 -16.88
C VAL A 27 -15.81 -14.52 -17.03
N VAL A 28 -15.29 -15.50 -16.29
CA VAL A 28 -13.86 -15.86 -16.33
C VAL A 28 -13.39 -16.26 -17.74
N PRO A 29 -14.07 -17.18 -18.47
CA PRO A 29 -13.68 -17.54 -19.83
C PRO A 29 -13.68 -16.35 -20.79
N LEU A 30 -14.66 -15.43 -20.65
CA LEU A 30 -14.73 -14.24 -21.48
C LEU A 30 -13.58 -13.28 -21.18
N LEU A 31 -13.25 -13.04 -19.91
CA LEU A 31 -12.11 -12.19 -19.54
C LEU A 31 -10.79 -12.78 -20.06
N LEU A 32 -10.59 -14.10 -19.92
CA LEU A 32 -9.42 -14.80 -20.45
C LEU A 32 -9.29 -14.75 -21.99
N LEU A 33 -10.41 -14.62 -22.70
CA LEU A 33 -10.40 -14.34 -24.13
C LEU A 33 -10.02 -12.88 -24.41
N ILE A 34 -10.55 -11.94 -23.63
CA ILE A 34 -10.37 -10.49 -23.83
C ILE A 34 -8.94 -10.04 -23.52
N ILE A 35 -8.23 -10.67 -22.57
CA ILE A 35 -6.81 -10.35 -22.32
C ILE A 35 -5.91 -10.61 -23.55
N LYS A 36 -6.40 -11.36 -24.55
CA LYS A 36 -5.70 -11.61 -25.83
C LYS A 36 -6.10 -10.60 -26.93
N SER A 37 -6.92 -9.61 -26.60
CA SER A 37 -7.38 -8.58 -27.53
C SER A 37 -6.23 -7.68 -28.00
N PRO A 38 -6.23 -7.21 -29.26
CA PRO A 38 -5.26 -6.21 -29.72
C PRO A 38 -5.47 -4.85 -29.04
N ASP A 39 -6.68 -4.54 -28.53
CA ASP A 39 -6.95 -3.29 -27.82
C ASP A 39 -6.38 -3.34 -26.39
N GLU A 40 -5.40 -2.48 -26.12
CA GLU A 40 -4.78 -2.30 -24.81
C GLU A 40 -5.81 -2.12 -23.70
N ARG A 41 -6.83 -1.29 -23.92
CA ARG A 41 -7.84 -0.99 -22.89
C ARG A 41 -8.63 -2.23 -22.51
N CYS A 42 -8.94 -3.06 -23.50
CA CYS A 42 -9.60 -4.33 -23.27
C CYS A 42 -8.73 -5.27 -22.42
N ARG A 43 -7.41 -5.33 -22.68
CA ARG A 43 -6.48 -6.14 -21.89
C ARG A 43 -6.39 -5.62 -20.45
N THR A 44 -6.24 -4.32 -20.27
CA THR A 44 -6.18 -3.66 -18.96
C THR A 44 -7.45 -3.94 -18.14
N ASP A 45 -8.64 -3.62 -18.67
CA ASP A 45 -9.91 -3.84 -17.97
C ASP A 45 -10.11 -5.34 -17.62
N ALA A 46 -9.77 -6.24 -18.54
CA ALA A 46 -9.92 -7.67 -18.30
C ALA A 46 -8.94 -8.21 -17.25
N LEU A 47 -7.68 -7.75 -17.25
CA LEU A 47 -6.70 -8.11 -16.22
C LEU A 47 -7.13 -7.58 -14.85
N THR A 48 -7.52 -6.31 -14.74
CA THR A 48 -8.02 -5.73 -13.48
C THR A 48 -9.20 -6.54 -12.93
N SER A 49 -10.14 -6.92 -13.80
CA SER A 49 -11.26 -7.77 -13.43
C SER A 49 -10.80 -9.14 -12.92
N LEU A 50 -9.88 -9.81 -13.62
CA LEU A 50 -9.34 -11.12 -13.21
C LEU A 50 -8.60 -11.04 -11.87
N ILE A 51 -7.84 -9.97 -11.64
CA ILE A 51 -7.14 -9.72 -10.36
C ILE A 51 -8.15 -9.64 -9.20
N GLY A 52 -9.23 -8.85 -9.37
CA GLY A 52 -10.27 -8.72 -8.35
C GLY A 52 -10.94 -10.05 -7.99
N LEU A 53 -11.06 -10.97 -8.96
CA LEU A 53 -11.64 -12.30 -8.75
C LEU A 53 -10.74 -13.27 -7.97
N ILE A 54 -9.43 -13.01 -7.83
CA ILE A 54 -8.50 -13.88 -7.08
C ILE A 54 -8.90 -13.93 -5.60
N SER A 55 -9.43 -12.84 -5.03
CA SER A 55 -9.84 -12.81 -3.62
C SER A 55 -10.97 -13.80 -3.31
N ILE A 56 -11.92 -13.95 -4.23
CA ILE A 56 -13.12 -14.80 -4.07
C ILE A 56 -12.89 -16.21 -4.59
N MET A 57 -11.96 -16.40 -5.51
CA MET A 57 -11.66 -17.68 -6.17
C MET A 57 -12.91 -18.42 -6.63
N PRO A 58 -13.67 -17.86 -7.58
CA PRO A 58 -14.80 -18.60 -8.14
C PRO A 58 -14.30 -19.90 -8.78
N GLY A 59 -15.11 -20.96 -8.70
CA GLY A 59 -14.71 -22.30 -9.19
C GLY A 59 -14.25 -22.31 -10.65
N GLU A 60 -14.78 -21.43 -11.50
CA GLU A 60 -14.33 -21.30 -12.88
C GLU A 60 -12.89 -20.75 -12.99
N LEU A 61 -12.49 -19.82 -12.11
CA LEU A 61 -11.11 -19.32 -12.04
C LEU A 61 -10.16 -20.40 -11.52
N VAL A 62 -10.61 -21.20 -10.54
CA VAL A 62 -9.84 -22.36 -10.04
C VAL A 62 -9.52 -23.33 -11.17
N VAL A 63 -10.52 -23.72 -11.96
CA VAL A 63 -10.36 -24.68 -13.06
C VAL A 63 -9.50 -24.12 -14.20
N ARG A 64 -9.56 -22.79 -14.43
CA ARG A 64 -8.83 -22.10 -15.50
C ARG A 64 -7.59 -21.36 -15.04
N MET A 65 -7.08 -21.65 -13.84
CA MET A 65 -5.91 -20.94 -13.33
C MET A 65 -4.71 -21.09 -14.27
N GLN A 66 -4.52 -22.27 -14.85
CA GLN A 66 -3.45 -22.50 -15.83
C GLN A 66 -3.60 -21.61 -17.08
N GLU A 67 -4.82 -21.46 -17.61
CA GLU A 67 -5.10 -20.56 -18.74
C GLU A 67 -4.84 -19.10 -18.36
N PHE A 68 -5.09 -18.72 -17.10
CA PHE A 68 -4.78 -17.39 -16.61
C PHE A 68 -3.27 -17.14 -16.53
N LEU A 69 -2.49 -18.06 -15.94
CA LEU A 69 -1.03 -17.98 -15.87
C LEU A 69 -0.38 -17.93 -17.26
N GLU A 70 -0.90 -18.72 -18.21
CA GLU A 70 -0.48 -18.65 -19.61
C GLU A 70 -0.79 -17.28 -20.25
N GLY A 71 -1.98 -16.74 -19.95
CA GLY A 71 -2.36 -15.39 -20.32
C GLY A 71 -1.38 -14.33 -19.81
N LEU A 72 -1.00 -14.40 -18.53
CA LEU A 72 -0.01 -13.51 -17.92
C LEU A 72 1.36 -13.62 -18.61
N SER A 73 1.81 -14.85 -18.89
CA SER A 73 3.08 -15.11 -19.58
C SER A 73 3.11 -14.48 -20.98
N MET A 74 2.02 -14.56 -21.74
CA MET A 74 1.93 -13.90 -23.05
C MET A 74 2.01 -12.36 -22.96
N LEU A 75 1.50 -11.78 -21.86
CA LEU A 75 1.48 -10.34 -21.63
C LEU A 75 2.72 -9.82 -20.91
N ALA A 76 3.66 -10.68 -20.54
CA ALA A 76 4.89 -10.33 -19.83
C ALA A 76 5.73 -9.26 -20.54
N GLN A 77 5.68 -9.22 -21.89
CA GLN A 77 6.39 -8.26 -22.73
C GLN A 77 5.44 -7.30 -23.48
N ASP A 78 4.23 -7.07 -22.95
CA ASP A 78 3.27 -6.16 -23.57
C ASP A 78 3.88 -4.75 -23.77
N PRO A 79 3.69 -4.12 -24.94
CA PRO A 79 4.21 -2.76 -25.17
C PRO A 79 3.64 -1.74 -24.18
N CYS A 80 2.41 -1.96 -23.71
CA CYS A 80 1.79 -1.08 -22.73
C CYS A 80 2.35 -1.32 -21.32
N MET A 81 2.90 -0.27 -20.72
CA MET A 81 3.38 -0.33 -19.34
C MET A 81 2.27 -0.65 -18.32
N GLU A 82 1.04 -0.23 -18.58
CA GLU A 82 -0.10 -0.48 -17.68
C GLU A 82 -0.46 -1.97 -17.66
N VAL A 83 -0.41 -2.63 -18.81
CA VAL A 83 -0.60 -4.08 -18.90
C VAL A 83 0.53 -4.82 -18.17
N ARG A 84 1.80 -4.44 -18.39
CA ARG A 84 2.94 -5.06 -17.66
C ARG A 84 2.85 -4.88 -16.15
N LYS A 85 2.42 -3.70 -15.68
CA LYS A 85 2.13 -3.44 -14.26
C LYS A 85 1.07 -4.41 -13.75
N LEU A 86 -0.05 -4.56 -14.46
CA LEU A 86 -1.11 -5.49 -14.06
C LEU A 86 -0.67 -6.96 -14.09
N VAL A 87 0.25 -7.35 -14.97
CA VAL A 87 0.85 -8.69 -14.95
C VAL A 87 1.63 -8.89 -13.64
N CYS A 88 2.48 -7.94 -13.25
CA CYS A 88 3.20 -7.99 -11.97
C CYS A 88 2.23 -8.04 -10.78
N ARG A 89 1.24 -7.14 -10.75
CA ARG A 89 0.18 -7.11 -9.71
C ARG A 89 -0.58 -8.44 -9.62
N SER A 90 -0.90 -9.06 -10.75
CA SER A 90 -1.58 -10.37 -10.79
C SER A 90 -0.73 -11.43 -10.09
N ILE A 91 0.55 -11.52 -10.43
CA ILE A 91 1.48 -12.48 -9.82
C ILE A 91 1.63 -12.23 -8.32
N VAL A 92 1.79 -10.97 -7.89
CA VAL A 92 1.87 -10.60 -6.47
C VAL A 92 0.59 -11.00 -5.73
N THR A 93 -0.57 -10.76 -6.33
CA THR A 93 -1.87 -11.09 -5.73
C THR A 93 -2.05 -12.60 -5.59
N ILE A 94 -1.68 -13.38 -6.62
CA ILE A 94 -1.71 -14.85 -6.54
C ILE A 94 -0.69 -15.33 -5.50
N LEU A 95 0.51 -14.76 -5.45
CA LEU A 95 1.51 -15.13 -4.45
C LEU A 95 0.98 -14.95 -3.03
N SER A 96 0.33 -13.81 -2.76
CA SER A 96 -0.19 -13.46 -1.43
C SER A 96 -1.40 -14.31 -1.03
N LEU A 97 -2.30 -14.61 -1.97
CA LEU A 97 -3.59 -15.23 -1.63
C LEU A 97 -3.66 -16.71 -1.93
N ARG A 98 -2.95 -17.19 -2.95
CA ARG A 98 -3.03 -18.56 -3.49
C ARG A 98 -1.68 -19.05 -4.02
N THR A 99 -0.68 -19.05 -3.13
CA THR A 99 0.71 -19.42 -3.43
C THR A 99 0.84 -20.78 -4.13
N GLU A 100 -0.06 -21.73 -3.86
CA GLU A 100 -0.08 -23.08 -4.41
C GLU A 100 -0.06 -23.11 -5.95
N TYR A 101 -0.63 -22.11 -6.62
CA TYR A 101 -0.62 -22.05 -8.09
C TYR A 101 0.71 -21.56 -8.67
N LEU A 102 1.52 -20.83 -7.89
CA LEU A 102 2.83 -20.34 -8.36
C LEU A 102 3.96 -21.32 -8.05
N GLN A 103 3.80 -22.18 -7.03
CA GLN A 103 4.76 -23.21 -6.64
C GLN A 103 5.41 -23.96 -7.82
N PRO A 104 4.66 -24.55 -8.77
CA PRO A 104 5.24 -25.29 -9.88
C PRO A 104 5.97 -24.41 -10.91
N HIS A 105 5.77 -23.10 -10.87
CA HIS A 105 6.31 -22.14 -11.82
C HIS A 105 7.30 -21.15 -11.18
N MET A 106 7.73 -21.42 -9.94
CA MET A 106 8.49 -20.47 -9.13
C MET A 106 9.80 -20.02 -9.80
N SER A 107 10.51 -20.92 -10.49
CA SER A 107 11.73 -20.57 -11.23
C SER A 107 11.45 -19.58 -12.36
N SER A 108 10.48 -19.86 -13.24
CA SER A 108 10.13 -18.95 -14.33
C SER A 108 9.56 -17.61 -13.84
N ILE A 109 8.72 -17.65 -12.80
CA ILE A 109 8.10 -16.45 -12.24
C ILE A 109 9.16 -15.57 -11.59
N SER A 110 10.07 -16.13 -10.79
CA SER A 110 11.10 -15.34 -10.14
C SER A 110 12.09 -14.72 -11.13
N GLU A 111 12.45 -15.42 -12.21
CA GLU A 111 13.24 -14.81 -13.30
C GLU A 111 12.50 -13.64 -13.97
N PHE A 112 11.20 -13.82 -14.23
CA PHE A 112 10.37 -12.74 -14.77
C PHE A 112 10.28 -11.54 -13.82
N MET A 113 10.01 -11.76 -12.53
CA MET A 113 9.92 -10.67 -11.55
C MET A 113 11.27 -9.99 -11.35
N LEU A 114 12.38 -10.72 -11.43
CA LEU A 114 13.73 -10.15 -11.30
C LEU A 114 14.04 -9.25 -12.49
N THR A 115 13.67 -9.68 -13.69
CA THR A 115 13.78 -8.85 -14.90
C THR A 115 12.89 -7.61 -14.80
N SER A 116 11.65 -7.78 -14.34
CA SER A 116 10.66 -6.70 -14.20
C SER A 116 11.04 -5.68 -13.12
N THR A 117 11.79 -6.09 -12.09
CA THR A 117 12.37 -5.20 -11.07
C THR A 117 13.34 -4.18 -11.69
N SER A 118 13.83 -4.44 -12.90
CA SER A 118 14.66 -3.52 -13.69
C SER A 118 13.94 -2.98 -14.94
N ASP A 119 12.60 -3.00 -14.98
CA ASP A 119 11.84 -2.44 -16.11
C ASP A 119 12.17 -0.96 -16.29
N SER A 120 12.18 -0.51 -17.55
CA SER A 120 12.34 0.90 -17.94
C SER A 120 11.31 1.84 -17.29
N SER A 121 10.11 1.35 -17.01
CA SER A 121 9.07 2.09 -16.32
C SER A 121 9.23 1.90 -14.80
N PRO A 122 9.46 2.98 -14.03
CA PRO A 122 9.60 2.88 -12.58
C PRO A 122 8.32 2.35 -11.92
N ILE A 123 7.16 2.55 -12.54
CA ILE A 123 5.87 2.05 -12.04
C ILE A 123 5.80 0.52 -12.14
N VAL A 124 6.27 -0.06 -13.25
CA VAL A 124 6.33 -1.53 -13.42
C VAL A 124 7.40 -2.12 -12.49
N ALA A 125 8.56 -1.47 -12.39
CA ALA A 125 9.62 -1.90 -11.49
C ALA A 125 9.18 -1.91 -10.02
N LEU A 126 8.47 -0.87 -9.58
CA LEU A 126 7.90 -0.79 -8.23
C LEU A 126 6.91 -1.92 -7.96
N GLU A 127 6.02 -2.18 -8.91
CA GLU A 127 5.04 -3.27 -8.82
C GLU A 127 5.72 -4.64 -8.75
N ALA A 128 6.78 -4.86 -9.52
CA ALA A 128 7.59 -6.07 -9.44
C ALA A 128 8.33 -6.20 -8.10
N CYS A 129 8.77 -5.09 -7.50
CA CYS A 129 9.40 -5.10 -6.17
C CYS A 129 8.47 -5.62 -5.07
N GLU A 130 7.15 -5.37 -5.16
CA GLU A 130 6.18 -5.87 -4.18
C GLU A 130 6.21 -7.40 -4.08
N PHE A 131 6.61 -8.13 -5.13
CA PHE A 131 6.75 -9.58 -5.10
C PHE A 131 7.78 -10.06 -4.07
N TRP A 132 8.93 -9.39 -3.98
CA TRP A 132 9.98 -9.79 -3.06
C TRP A 132 9.59 -9.52 -1.61
N LEU A 133 8.92 -8.39 -1.38
CA LEU A 133 8.36 -8.06 -0.07
C LEU A 133 7.27 -9.06 0.34
N THR A 134 6.37 -9.38 -0.60
CA THR A 134 5.30 -10.36 -0.38
C THR A 134 5.88 -11.74 -0.09
N PHE A 135 6.84 -12.22 -0.89
CA PHE A 135 7.51 -13.50 -0.68
C PHE A 135 8.19 -13.58 0.69
N GLY A 136 8.92 -12.53 1.08
CA GLY A 136 9.60 -12.46 2.38
C GLY A 136 8.66 -12.36 3.59
N SER A 137 7.38 -12.04 3.35
CA SER A 137 6.34 -11.92 4.38
C SER A 137 5.37 -13.10 4.41
N LEU A 138 5.55 -14.10 3.53
CA LEU A 138 4.72 -15.30 3.53
C LEU A 138 4.98 -16.15 4.79
N ASP A 139 3.93 -16.79 5.27
CA ASP A 139 4.04 -17.79 6.34
C ASP A 139 4.95 -18.94 5.93
N GLU A 140 5.72 -19.49 6.87
CA GLU A 140 6.66 -20.60 6.62
C GLU A 140 5.96 -21.82 5.98
N HIS A 141 4.68 -22.05 6.30
CA HIS A 141 3.88 -23.13 5.72
C HIS A 141 3.52 -22.94 4.25
N ALA A 142 3.51 -21.71 3.74
CA ALA A 142 3.23 -21.41 2.33
C ALA A 142 4.47 -21.59 1.43
N ILE A 143 5.67 -21.53 2.03
CA ILE A 143 6.95 -21.62 1.33
C ILE A 143 7.43 -23.07 1.31
N THR A 144 7.54 -23.64 0.11
CA THR A 144 8.15 -24.97 -0.05
C THR A 144 9.67 -24.89 -0.08
N ALA A 145 10.35 -25.99 0.26
CA ALA A 145 11.81 -26.06 0.20
C ALA A 145 12.36 -25.73 -1.20
N ASP A 146 11.67 -26.18 -2.25
CA ASP A 146 12.06 -25.91 -3.64
C ASP A 146 11.94 -24.43 -3.99
N MET A 147 10.87 -23.74 -3.55
CA MET A 147 10.73 -22.30 -3.74
C MET A 147 11.86 -21.53 -3.03
N ALA A 148 12.11 -21.87 -1.77
CA ALA A 148 13.16 -21.24 -0.99
C ALA A 148 14.54 -21.44 -1.64
N GLU A 149 14.82 -22.63 -2.16
CA GLU A 149 16.10 -22.93 -2.81
C GLU A 149 16.27 -22.18 -4.13
N VAL A 150 15.22 -22.09 -4.96
CA VAL A 150 15.22 -21.26 -6.18
C VAL A 150 15.57 -19.81 -5.82
N ILE A 151 14.88 -19.22 -4.85
CA ILE A 151 15.13 -17.83 -4.45
C ILE A 151 16.55 -17.67 -3.89
N ARG A 152 16.97 -18.54 -2.98
CA ARG A 152 18.27 -18.44 -2.30
C ARG A 152 19.45 -18.57 -3.24
N VAL A 153 19.41 -19.54 -4.17
CA VAL A 153 20.56 -19.89 -5.00
C VAL A 153 20.58 -19.10 -6.31
N GLN A 154 19.43 -18.96 -6.97
CA GLN A 154 19.38 -18.43 -8.35
C GLN A 154 19.08 -16.93 -8.38
N ILE A 155 18.24 -16.44 -7.45
CA ILE A 155 17.66 -15.10 -7.53
C ILE A 155 18.35 -14.12 -6.60
N LEU A 156 18.50 -14.47 -5.32
CA LEU A 156 18.99 -13.58 -4.27
C LEU A 156 20.35 -12.92 -4.58
N PRO A 157 21.37 -13.64 -5.12
CA PRO A 157 22.64 -13.02 -5.49
C PRO A 157 22.53 -11.92 -6.57
N ARG A 158 21.51 -12.00 -7.44
CA ARG A 158 21.22 -11.02 -8.50
C ARG A 158 20.24 -9.94 -8.06
N LEU A 159 19.33 -10.29 -7.14
CA LEU A 159 18.32 -9.39 -6.62
C LEU A 159 18.92 -8.32 -5.71
N ILE A 160 19.80 -8.70 -4.77
CA ILE A 160 20.45 -7.78 -3.83
C ILE A 160 21.08 -6.55 -4.53
N PRO A 161 21.98 -6.72 -5.52
CA PRO A 161 22.59 -5.56 -6.18
C PRO A 161 21.56 -4.73 -6.97
N THR A 162 20.51 -5.37 -7.52
CA THR A 162 19.42 -4.68 -8.23
C THR A 162 18.64 -3.78 -7.27
N LEU A 163 18.26 -4.27 -6.09
CA LEU A 163 17.54 -3.51 -5.08
C LEU A 163 18.39 -2.35 -4.52
N LEU A 164 19.67 -2.59 -4.22
CA LEU A 164 20.57 -1.55 -3.74
C LEU A 164 20.73 -0.40 -4.74
N LYS A 165 20.73 -0.70 -6.05
CA LYS A 165 20.76 0.33 -7.09
C LYS A 165 19.50 1.21 -7.06
N GLY A 166 18.33 0.63 -6.78
CA GLY A 166 17.07 1.36 -6.65
C GLY A 166 16.94 2.22 -5.39
N MET A 167 17.81 2.01 -4.39
CA MET A 167 17.82 2.78 -3.14
C MET A 167 18.71 4.04 -3.20
N ILE A 168 19.46 4.23 -4.29
CA ILE A 168 20.29 5.42 -4.47
C ILE A 168 19.44 6.50 -5.14
N TYR A 169 19.08 7.52 -4.38
CA TYR A 169 18.43 8.71 -4.91
C TYR A 169 19.34 9.41 -5.93
N ASP A 170 18.74 9.89 -7.01
CA ASP A 170 19.44 10.78 -7.93
C ASP A 170 19.83 12.10 -7.25
N LEU A 171 20.71 12.86 -7.91
CA LEU A 171 21.24 14.09 -7.33
C LEU A 171 20.13 15.12 -7.06
N GLU A 172 19.19 15.25 -8.00
CA GLU A 172 18.06 16.19 -7.92
C GLU A 172 17.13 15.85 -6.76
N LYS A 173 16.74 14.57 -6.64
CA LYS A 173 15.88 14.12 -5.54
C LYS A 173 16.57 14.23 -4.20
N ARG A 174 17.88 13.98 -4.15
CA ARG A 174 18.67 14.18 -2.93
C ARG A 174 18.70 15.65 -2.52
N GLU A 175 18.83 16.57 -3.47
CA GLU A 175 18.79 18.02 -3.18
C GLU A 175 17.40 18.46 -2.70
N GLU A 176 16.33 18.03 -3.38
CA GLU A 176 14.94 18.27 -2.96
C GLU A 176 14.67 17.77 -1.53
N LEU A 177 15.11 16.55 -1.19
CA LEU A 177 14.97 15.99 0.16
C LEU A 177 15.76 16.77 1.21
N LEU A 178 16.95 17.29 0.86
CA LEU A 178 17.74 18.13 1.76
C LEU A 178 17.07 19.49 1.99
N GLU A 179 16.41 20.06 0.99
CA GLU A 179 15.63 21.29 1.14
C GLU A 179 14.39 21.08 2.02
N LEU A 180 13.65 19.99 1.81
CA LEU A 180 12.51 19.62 2.66
C LEU A 180 12.91 19.45 4.12
N ASN A 181 14.04 18.78 4.39
CA ASN A 181 14.55 18.62 5.76
C ASN A 181 14.92 19.95 6.41
N LYS A 182 15.53 20.90 5.67
CA LYS A 182 15.83 22.24 6.18
C LYS A 182 14.56 23.02 6.52
N ILE A 183 13.50 22.85 5.74
CA ILE A 183 12.20 23.49 5.99
C ILE A 183 11.60 22.92 7.29
N ASP A 184 11.59 21.60 7.47
CA ASP A 184 11.06 20.96 8.68
C ASP A 184 11.86 21.35 9.95
N GLU A 185 13.19 21.39 9.87
CA GLU A 185 14.05 21.89 10.96
C GLU A 185 13.79 23.37 11.29
N SER A 186 13.54 24.20 10.28
CA SER A 186 13.20 25.62 10.48
C SER A 186 11.80 25.81 11.08
N ALA A 187 10.83 24.95 10.72
CA ALA A 187 9.48 24.97 11.26
C ALA A 187 9.43 24.48 12.73
N GLN A 188 10.32 23.57 13.12
CA GLN A 188 10.49 23.14 14.51
C GLN A 188 11.21 24.19 15.38
N GLY A 189 11.91 25.16 14.78
CA GLY A 189 12.57 26.27 15.46
C GLY A 189 11.65 27.40 15.92
N GLU A 190 10.42 27.49 15.42
CA GLU A 190 9.41 28.45 15.88
C GLU A 190 8.49 27.87 16.97
N SER A 191 9.05 27.08 17.89
CA SER A 191 8.33 26.73 19.11
C SER A 191 8.17 27.97 19.99
N ASN A 192 6.93 28.34 20.26
CA ASN A 192 6.42 29.44 21.11
C ASN A 192 7.00 29.48 22.54
N GLN A 193 8.32 29.69 22.72
CA GLN A 193 8.95 29.64 24.05
C GLN A 193 9.60 30.93 24.52
N ASP A 194 9.47 32.07 23.82
CA ASP A 194 10.02 33.35 24.29
C ASP A 194 9.09 34.55 24.07
N LEU A 195 7.83 34.44 24.51
CA LEU A 195 7.02 35.62 24.81
C LEU A 195 6.95 35.77 26.34
N ALA A 196 7.93 36.49 26.90
CA ALA A 196 7.85 36.91 28.29
C ALA A 196 6.52 37.67 28.53
N PRO A 197 5.78 37.37 29.62
CA PRO A 197 4.49 37.99 29.86
C PRO A 197 4.67 39.50 30.07
N ILE A 198 4.13 40.30 29.15
CA ILE A 198 4.11 41.76 29.26
C ILE A 198 3.03 42.15 30.28
N PHE A 199 3.43 42.29 31.54
CA PHE A 199 2.55 42.87 32.57
C PHE A 199 2.42 44.39 32.32
N HIS A 200 1.29 44.81 31.75
CA HIS A 200 0.88 46.21 31.74
C HIS A 200 0.57 46.68 33.17
N ARG A 201 1.48 47.44 33.78
CA ARG A 201 1.19 48.19 35.02
C ARG A 201 0.37 49.43 34.68
N THR A 202 -0.93 49.40 35.01
CA THR A 202 -1.76 50.61 35.05
C THR A 202 -1.32 51.49 36.23
N LYS A 203 -0.79 52.68 35.91
CA LYS A 203 -0.56 53.75 36.90
C LYS A 203 -1.91 54.28 37.39
N ALA A 204 -2.38 53.79 38.54
CA ALA A 204 -3.38 54.49 39.33
C ALA A 204 -2.67 55.44 40.31
N LYS A 205 -3.05 56.72 40.24
CA LYS A 205 -2.48 57.87 40.95
C LYS A 205 -3.44 58.21 42.10
N GLY A 206 -3.01 58.13 43.37
CA GLY A 206 -3.78 58.73 44.47
C GLY A 206 -3.45 58.26 45.89
N SER A 207 -2.89 59.20 46.69
CA SER A 207 -2.95 59.36 48.16
C SER A 207 -2.38 58.28 49.12
N GLY A 208 -1.32 58.64 49.87
CA GLY A 208 -0.91 57.96 51.12
C GLY A 208 -1.69 58.46 52.35
N PRO A 209 -1.19 58.39 53.61
CA PRO A 209 -0.06 57.63 54.16
C PRO A 209 -0.42 56.73 55.39
N HIS A 210 0.50 55.84 55.79
CA HIS A 210 0.70 55.19 57.11
C HIS A 210 -0.51 54.73 57.96
N VAL A 211 -0.49 53.44 58.38
CA VAL A 211 -0.63 52.98 59.79
C VAL A 211 -0.29 51.47 59.87
N LYS A 212 0.43 51.09 60.93
CA LYS A 212 0.72 49.70 61.35
C LYS A 212 -0.49 49.12 62.09
N SER A 213 -0.78 47.82 61.95
CA SER A 213 -1.14 46.96 63.09
C SER A 213 -1.16 45.47 62.72
N SER A 214 -0.72 44.69 63.70
CA SER A 214 -0.64 43.25 63.83
C SER A 214 -1.99 42.57 64.12
N SER A 215 -1.94 41.23 64.16
CA SER A 215 -2.91 40.29 64.76
C SER A 215 -4.11 39.99 63.85
N GLY A 216 -4.54 38.75 63.64
CA GLY A 216 -4.39 37.49 64.35
C GLY A 216 -5.78 36.85 64.44
N GLU A 217 -5.87 35.53 64.19
CA GLU A 217 -7.01 34.63 64.50
C GLU A 217 -8.33 34.95 63.78
N ASN A 218 -9.30 34.06 63.56
CA ASN A 218 -9.50 32.61 63.47
C ASN A 218 -10.95 32.48 62.93
N ASP A 219 -11.41 31.23 62.78
CA ASP A 219 -12.80 30.78 62.65
C ASP A 219 -13.31 30.74 61.19
N ASP A 220 -13.43 29.57 60.58
CA ASP A 220 -14.23 28.36 60.90
C ASP A 220 -15.61 28.41 60.22
N ASP A 221 -15.89 27.29 59.56
CA ASP A 221 -17.17 26.65 59.25
C ASP A 221 -18.19 27.40 58.34
N ASP A 222 -18.56 26.80 57.21
CA ASP A 222 -19.54 25.70 57.20
C ASP A 222 -20.11 25.47 55.79
N ASP A 223 -20.08 24.19 55.40
CA ASP A 223 -20.89 23.39 54.50
C ASP A 223 -21.83 23.99 53.44
N GLY A 224 -21.76 23.37 52.25
CA GLY A 224 -22.68 23.57 51.13
C GLY A 224 -22.53 22.46 50.08
N ASP A 225 -22.85 21.23 50.49
CA ASP A 225 -23.07 20.02 49.70
C ASP A 225 -23.97 20.25 48.47
N SER A 226 -23.63 19.60 47.34
CA SER A 226 -24.56 19.11 46.32
C SER A 226 -23.82 18.21 45.33
N ASP A 227 -24.07 16.91 45.49
CA ASP A 227 -23.75 15.78 44.63
C ASP A 227 -24.26 15.87 43.16
N ASP A 228 -23.57 15.07 42.34
CA ASP A 228 -24.05 14.18 41.26
C ASP A 228 -24.44 14.67 39.84
N ASP A 229 -23.84 13.89 38.91
CA ASP A 229 -24.35 13.33 37.64
C ASP A 229 -24.56 14.22 36.40
N ASP A 230 -23.67 14.06 35.41
CA ASP A 230 -23.88 13.22 34.19
C ASP A 230 -22.56 12.96 33.43
#